data_AF-A0A8S4QAT7-F1
#
_entry.id   AF-A0A8S4QAT7-F1
#
_cell.length_a   1.000
_cell.length_b   1.000
_cell.length_c   1.000
_cell.angle_alpha   90.00
_cell.angle_beta   90.00
_cell.angle_gamma   90.00
#
_symmetry.space_group_name_H-M   'P 1'
#
loop_
_entity.id
_entity.type
_entity.pdbx_description
1 polymer ?
#
loop_
_entity_poly.entity_id
_entity_poly.type
_entity_poly.pdbx_seq_one_letter_code
_entity_poly.pdbx_strand_id
1 'polypeptide(L)'
;MQKYCQTLGAQNPVLGSKLKQVIDKWEKLWENSKLYVDRLQSCKGIIHCTTEAGRIVDKCERVLISQDNMASDADSLKHSQAELQELEYKLQQNQAIIEDLNKHTVSVTQLVAQSRPGVQSHPDLEKLQKDVNDITSRSQSIESAQDLLLTYQSCVNKEQKWVEQTEVKVTTQPPLADDAATLRRQIEPVKKLYQSLESKKYDIEAVNKHGANYIRES
;
A
#
# COMPACT_ATOMS: atom_id res chain seq x y z
N MET A 1 -23.28 10.11 -50.09
CA MET A 1 -24.20 9.21 -49.35
C MET A 1 -25.49 9.91 -48.94
N GLN A 2 -25.45 10.99 -48.15
CA GLN A 2 -26.65 11.68 -47.64
C GLN A 2 -27.61 12.22 -48.73
N LYS A 3 -27.07 12.81 -49.82
CA LYS A 3 -27.88 13.30 -50.96
C LYS A 3 -28.55 12.19 -51.79
N TYR A 4 -27.97 10.98 -51.83
CA TYR A 4 -28.50 9.84 -52.59
C TYR A 4 -29.65 9.13 -51.85
N CYS A 5 -29.61 9.15 -50.51
CA CYS A 5 -30.68 8.63 -49.66
C CYS A 5 -31.98 9.47 -49.77
N GLN A 6 -31.84 10.79 -49.96
CA GLN A 6 -32.97 11.71 -50.10
C GLN A 6 -33.74 11.52 -51.42
N THR A 7 -33.04 11.24 -52.51
CA THR A 7 -33.65 11.09 -53.85
C THR A 7 -34.35 9.74 -54.04
N LEU A 8 -33.79 8.65 -53.49
CA LEU A 8 -34.42 7.32 -53.51
C LEU A 8 -35.60 7.20 -52.54
N GLY A 9 -35.55 7.89 -51.39
CA GLY A 9 -36.66 7.91 -50.42
C GLY A 9 -37.89 8.65 -50.92
N ALA A 10 -37.73 9.63 -51.83
CA ALA A 10 -38.83 10.37 -52.43
C ALA A 10 -39.63 9.56 -53.46
N GLN A 11 -39.01 8.56 -54.10
CA GLN A 11 -39.65 7.73 -55.14
C GLN A 11 -40.32 6.47 -54.57
N ASN A 12 -39.91 5.99 -53.39
CA ASN A 12 -40.52 4.85 -52.71
C ASN A 12 -40.45 5.01 -51.18
N PRO A 13 -41.57 5.35 -50.51
CA PRO A 13 -41.60 5.62 -49.07
C PRO A 13 -41.17 4.41 -48.21
N VAL A 14 -41.46 3.19 -48.67
CA VAL A 14 -41.09 1.95 -47.97
C VAL A 14 -39.57 1.72 -48.07
N LEU A 15 -38.96 2.05 -49.21
CA LEU A 15 -37.51 1.98 -49.36
C LEU A 15 -36.80 3.06 -48.53
N GLY A 16 -37.35 4.27 -48.51
CA GLY A 16 -36.84 5.37 -47.68
C GLY A 16 -36.85 5.05 -46.18
N SER A 17 -37.93 4.43 -45.68
CA SER A 17 -38.02 4.03 -44.27
C SER A 17 -37.05 2.91 -43.91
N LYS A 18 -36.88 1.90 -44.77
CA LYS A 18 -35.87 0.84 -44.57
C LYS A 18 -34.45 1.40 -44.59
N LEU A 19 -34.14 2.31 -45.52
CA LEU A 19 -32.83 2.96 -45.61
C LEU A 19 -32.52 3.77 -44.34
N LYS A 20 -33.51 4.52 -43.83
CA LYS A 20 -33.37 5.22 -42.54
C LYS A 20 -33.09 4.25 -41.39
N GLN A 21 -33.81 3.14 -41.29
CA GLN A 21 -33.55 2.13 -40.26
C GLN A 21 -32.13 1.54 -40.35
N VAL A 22 -31.61 1.31 -41.56
CA VAL A 22 -30.25 0.82 -41.77
C VAL A 22 -29.23 1.87 -41.30
N ILE A 23 -29.44 3.14 -41.63
CA ILE A 23 -28.59 4.25 -41.17
C ILE A 23 -28.61 4.35 -39.65
N ASP A 24 -29.79 4.37 -39.03
CA ASP A 24 -29.94 4.46 -37.58
C ASP A 24 -29.25 3.27 -36.86
N LYS A 25 -29.34 2.06 -37.43
CA LYS A 25 -28.65 0.87 -36.90
C LYS A 25 -27.14 0.97 -37.07
N TRP A 26 -26.67 1.48 -38.22
CA TRP A 26 -25.25 1.68 -38.47
C TRP A 26 -24.65 2.69 -37.51
N GLU A 27 -25.32 3.82 -37.27
CA GLU A 27 -24.89 4.84 -36.31
C GLU A 27 -24.78 4.28 -34.90
N LYS A 28 -25.80 3.53 -34.44
CA LYS A 28 -25.77 2.86 -33.14
C LYS A 28 -24.63 1.85 -33.03
N LEU A 29 -24.40 1.05 -34.07
CA LEU A 29 -23.31 0.06 -34.08
C LEU A 29 -21.94 0.75 -34.02
N TRP A 30 -21.80 1.86 -34.74
CA TRP A 30 -20.59 2.68 -34.73
C TRP A 30 -20.31 3.32 -33.38
N GLU A 31 -21.33 3.92 -32.74
CA GLU A 31 -21.22 4.47 -31.38
C GLU A 31 -20.87 3.39 -30.36
N ASN A 32 -21.57 2.25 -30.43
CA ASN A 32 -21.27 1.11 -29.57
C ASN A 32 -19.83 0.62 -29.77
N SER A 33 -19.34 0.56 -31.01
CA SER A 33 -17.95 0.18 -31.30
C SER A 33 -16.94 1.08 -30.59
N LYS A 34 -17.19 2.39 -30.50
CA LYS A 34 -16.31 3.32 -29.78
C LYS A 34 -16.27 3.02 -28.28
N LEU A 35 -17.44 2.77 -27.67
CA LEU A 35 -17.51 2.37 -26.26
C LEU A 35 -16.68 1.11 -25.98
N TYR A 36 -16.73 0.11 -26.87
CA TYR A 36 -15.95 -1.12 -26.71
C TYR A 36 -14.43 -0.88 -26.86
N VAL A 37 -14.00 0.04 -27.74
CA VAL A 37 -12.60 0.44 -27.84
C VAL A 37 -12.13 1.08 -26.53
N ASP A 38 -12.90 2.02 -25.98
CA ASP A 38 -12.57 2.70 -24.72
C ASP A 38 -12.56 1.72 -23.52
N ARG A 39 -13.45 0.72 -23.54
CA ARG A 39 -13.46 -0.37 -22.55
C ARG A 39 -12.18 -1.18 -22.61
N LEU A 40 -11.78 -1.60 -23.80
CA LEU A 40 -10.54 -2.38 -23.98
C LEU A 40 -9.32 -1.59 -23.51
N GLN A 41 -9.27 -0.28 -23.81
CA GLN A 41 -8.19 0.58 -23.33
C GLN A 41 -8.17 0.69 -21.81
N SER A 42 -9.34 0.82 -21.17
CA SER A 42 -9.44 0.87 -19.71
C SER A 42 -9.08 -0.48 -19.07
N CYS A 43 -9.52 -1.61 -19.64
CA CYS A 43 -9.13 -2.95 -19.19
C CYS A 43 -7.62 -3.18 -19.34
N LYS A 44 -6.99 -2.69 -20.42
CA LYS A 44 -5.54 -2.73 -20.59
C LYS A 44 -4.83 -1.97 -19.47
N GLY A 45 -5.34 -0.80 -19.10
CA GLY A 45 -4.85 -0.02 -17.97
C GLY A 45 -4.94 -0.80 -16.65
N ILE A 46 -6.08 -1.43 -16.37
CA ILE A 46 -6.28 -2.27 -15.18
C ILE A 46 -5.27 -3.41 -15.15
N ILE A 47 -5.12 -4.16 -16.24
CA ILE A 47 -4.16 -5.27 -16.32
C ILE A 47 -2.74 -4.76 -16.02
N HIS A 48 -2.35 -3.63 -16.59
CA HIS A 48 -1.04 -3.04 -16.34
C HIS A 48 -0.86 -2.67 -14.86
N CYS A 49 -1.78 -1.89 -14.29
CA CYS A 49 -1.71 -1.43 -12.91
C CYS A 49 -1.77 -2.61 -11.91
N THR A 50 -2.67 -3.57 -12.08
CA THR A 50 -2.75 -4.75 -11.20
C THR A 50 -1.48 -5.61 -11.28
N THR A 51 -0.90 -5.76 -12.47
CA THR A 51 0.36 -6.50 -12.62
C THR A 51 1.50 -5.79 -11.91
N GLU A 52 1.61 -4.47 -12.06
CA GLU A 52 2.70 -3.71 -11.44
C GLU A 52 2.54 -3.59 -9.93
N ALA A 53 1.34 -3.28 -9.45
CA ALA A 53 1.02 -3.29 -8.03
C ALA A 53 1.30 -4.67 -7.41
N GLY A 54 0.89 -5.76 -8.07
CA GLY A 54 1.22 -7.13 -7.66
C GLY A 54 2.72 -7.36 -7.50
N ARG A 55 3.54 -6.92 -8.47
CA ARG A 55 5.00 -7.05 -8.36
C ARG A 55 5.60 -6.27 -7.20
N ILE A 56 5.08 -5.07 -6.93
CA ILE A 56 5.55 -4.25 -5.81
C ILE A 56 5.16 -4.93 -4.49
N VAL A 57 3.87 -5.26 -4.34
CA VAL A 57 3.32 -5.98 -3.18
C VAL A 57 4.13 -7.25 -2.89
N ASP A 58 4.38 -8.11 -3.88
CA ASP A 58 5.16 -9.35 -3.69
C ASP A 58 6.62 -9.08 -3.28
N LYS A 59 7.23 -8.00 -3.78
CA LYS A 59 8.58 -7.59 -3.35
C LYS A 59 8.56 -7.10 -1.90
N CYS A 60 7.56 -6.32 -1.55
CA CYS A 60 7.39 -5.78 -0.22
C CYS A 60 7.14 -6.88 0.81
N GLU A 61 6.26 -7.84 0.51
CA GLU A 61 6.00 -9.02 1.34
C GLU A 61 7.29 -9.80 1.63
N ARG A 62 8.12 -10.03 0.61
CA ARG A 62 9.41 -10.74 0.80
C ARG A 62 10.36 -9.99 1.74
N VAL A 63 10.46 -8.66 1.59
CA VAL A 63 11.31 -7.84 2.47
C VAL A 63 10.77 -7.88 3.89
N LEU A 64 9.45 -7.71 4.09
CA LEU A 64 8.83 -7.76 5.41
C LEU A 64 9.07 -9.12 6.08
N ILE A 65 8.85 -10.23 5.37
CA ILE A 65 9.10 -11.58 5.91
C ILE A 65 10.57 -11.76 6.33
N SER A 66 11.53 -11.18 5.60
CA SER A 66 12.94 -11.31 5.99
C SER A 66 13.32 -10.51 7.24
N GLN A 67 12.51 -9.54 7.67
CA GLN A 67 12.79 -8.74 8.87
C GLN A 67 12.50 -9.48 10.18
N ASP A 68 11.76 -10.59 10.16
CA ASP A 68 11.41 -11.38 11.35
C ASP A 68 12.64 -12.03 12.05
N ASN A 69 13.81 -12.02 11.40
CA ASN A 69 15.03 -12.70 11.87
C ASN A 69 16.23 -11.76 12.16
N MET A 70 16.10 -10.43 12.06
CA MET A 70 17.26 -9.52 12.04
C MET A 70 17.25 -8.45 13.13
N ALA A 71 17.63 -8.79 14.37
CA ALA A 71 18.01 -7.77 15.37
C ALA A 71 18.91 -8.35 16.47
N SER A 72 20.18 -8.67 16.18
CA SER A 72 21.17 -8.99 17.22
C SER A 72 22.33 -8.00 17.34
N ASP A 73 22.62 -7.19 16.32
CA ASP A 73 23.69 -6.19 16.37
C ASP A 73 23.36 -4.88 15.61
N ALA A 74 24.12 -3.83 15.93
CA ALA A 74 23.86 -2.46 15.47
C ALA A 74 24.06 -2.26 13.95
N ASP A 75 24.92 -3.04 13.31
CA ASP A 75 25.17 -2.93 11.86
C ASP A 75 24.05 -3.62 11.06
N SER A 76 23.57 -4.76 11.53
CA SER A 76 22.38 -5.44 10.99
C SER A 76 21.13 -4.54 11.09
N LEU A 77 20.98 -3.80 12.19
CA LEU A 77 19.89 -2.84 12.38
C LEU A 77 19.94 -1.67 11.39
N LYS A 78 21.13 -1.12 11.12
CA LYS A 78 21.30 -0.06 10.10
C LYS A 78 21.00 -0.56 8.69
N HIS A 79 21.44 -1.78 8.37
CA HIS A 79 21.16 -2.39 7.07
C HIS A 79 19.65 -2.57 6.87
N SER A 80 18.99 -3.16 7.87
CA SER A 80 17.54 -3.34 7.90
C SER A 80 16.78 -2.01 7.76
N GLN A 81 17.26 -0.94 8.41
CA GLN A 81 16.66 0.39 8.27
C GLN A 81 16.77 0.95 6.85
N ALA A 82 17.87 0.68 6.14
CA ALA A 82 18.02 1.08 4.74
C ALA A 82 17.07 0.31 3.81
N GLU A 83 16.86 -0.99 4.06
CA GLU A 83 15.89 -1.80 3.31
C GLU A 83 14.44 -1.29 3.50
N LEU A 84 14.09 -0.83 4.70
CA LEU A 84 12.78 -0.25 4.95
C LEU A 84 12.57 1.11 4.28
N GLN A 85 13.62 1.93 4.16
CA GLN A 85 13.53 3.17 3.38
C GLN A 85 13.30 2.89 1.90
N GLU A 86 13.97 1.87 1.34
CA GLU A 86 13.72 1.45 -0.03
C GLU A 86 12.29 0.93 -0.21
N LEU A 87 11.78 0.20 0.78
CA LEU A 87 10.41 -0.28 0.82
C LEU A 87 9.41 0.90 0.82
N GLU A 88 9.66 1.94 1.61
CA GLU A 88 8.80 3.13 1.73
C GLU A 88 8.70 3.85 0.39
N TYR A 89 9.84 4.02 -0.28
CA TYR A 89 9.89 4.62 -1.61
C TYR A 89 9.09 3.82 -2.66
N LYS A 90 9.13 2.48 -2.59
CA LYS A 90 8.35 1.62 -3.49
C LYS A 90 6.86 1.68 -3.22
N LEU A 91 6.45 1.75 -1.95
CA LEU A 91 5.04 1.88 -1.59
C LEU A 91 4.48 3.25 -1.98
N GLN A 92 5.27 4.31 -1.84
CA GLN A 92 4.89 5.63 -2.34
C GLN A 92 4.66 5.63 -3.87
N GLN A 93 5.48 4.93 -4.64
CA GLN A 93 5.23 4.73 -6.08
C GLN A 93 3.97 3.90 -6.34
N ASN A 94 3.71 2.89 -5.51
CA ASN A 94 2.53 2.04 -5.63
C ASN A 94 1.23 2.83 -5.44
N GLN A 95 1.21 3.86 -4.59
CA GLN A 95 0.02 4.71 -4.41
C GLN A 95 -0.46 5.33 -5.72
N ALA A 96 0.44 5.87 -6.54
CA ALA A 96 0.09 6.42 -7.84
C ALA A 96 -0.48 5.34 -8.79
N ILE A 97 0.07 4.12 -8.73
CA ILE A 97 -0.42 2.98 -9.53
C ILE A 97 -1.83 2.57 -9.08
N ILE A 98 -2.10 2.55 -7.77
CA ILE A 98 -3.43 2.25 -7.20
C ILE A 98 -4.44 3.35 -7.55
N GLU A 99 -4.04 4.61 -7.56
CA GLU A 99 -4.89 5.72 -8.02
C GLU A 99 -5.30 5.54 -9.49
N ASP A 100 -4.34 5.21 -10.36
CA ASP A 100 -4.63 4.97 -11.78
C ASP A 100 -5.46 3.70 -12.00
N LEU A 101 -5.23 2.64 -11.22
CA LEU A 101 -6.06 1.44 -11.19
C LEU A 101 -7.53 1.80 -10.89
N ASN A 102 -7.75 2.64 -9.88
CA ASN A 102 -9.08 3.10 -9.49
C ASN A 102 -9.74 3.92 -10.61
N LYS A 103 -9.00 4.84 -11.26
CA LYS A 103 -9.51 5.62 -12.41
C LYS A 103 -9.97 4.69 -13.55
N HIS A 104 -9.15 3.71 -13.92
CA HIS A 104 -9.52 2.76 -14.97
C HIS A 104 -10.71 1.87 -14.57
N THR A 105 -10.82 1.48 -13.30
CA THR A 105 -11.94 0.69 -12.78
C THR A 105 -13.26 1.45 -12.84
N VAL A 106 -13.25 2.73 -12.47
CA VAL A 106 -14.42 3.62 -12.63
C VAL A 106 -14.79 3.78 -14.11
N SER A 107 -13.80 4.00 -14.98
CA SER A 107 -14.00 4.13 -16.43
C SER A 107 -14.66 2.87 -17.02
N VAL A 108 -14.13 1.66 -16.74
CA VAL A 108 -14.72 0.40 -17.22
C VAL A 108 -16.15 0.25 -16.71
N THR A 109 -16.41 0.55 -15.44
CA THR A 109 -17.75 0.45 -14.85
C THR A 109 -18.76 1.32 -15.59
N GLN A 110 -18.41 2.58 -15.85
CA GLN A 110 -19.27 3.51 -16.59
C GLN A 110 -19.48 3.08 -18.05
N LEU A 111 -18.43 2.63 -18.73
CA LEU A 111 -18.51 2.20 -20.12
C LEU A 111 -19.28 0.88 -20.29
N VAL A 112 -19.23 -0.04 -19.32
CA VAL A 112 -20.06 -1.24 -19.29
C VAL A 112 -21.53 -0.87 -19.19
N ALA A 113 -21.90 0.05 -18.29
CA ALA A 113 -23.27 0.53 -18.14
C ALA A 113 -23.81 1.17 -19.43
N GLN A 114 -22.97 1.94 -20.14
CA GLN A 114 -23.35 2.58 -21.41
C GLN A 114 -23.48 1.60 -22.58
N SER A 115 -22.61 0.59 -22.65
CA SER A 115 -22.55 -0.36 -23.78
C SER A 115 -23.46 -1.58 -23.62
N ARG A 116 -24.04 -1.81 -22.44
CA ARG A 116 -24.95 -2.93 -22.15
C ARG A 116 -26.22 -2.46 -21.42
N PRO A 117 -26.99 -1.52 -21.99
CA PRO A 117 -28.18 -0.99 -21.32
C PRO A 117 -29.22 -2.09 -21.09
N GLY A 118 -29.81 -2.12 -19.90
CA GLY A 118 -30.87 -3.07 -19.53
C GLY A 118 -30.39 -4.45 -19.05
N VAL A 119 -29.08 -4.69 -19.02
CA VAL A 119 -28.51 -5.88 -18.38
C VAL A 119 -28.42 -5.66 -16.88
N GLN A 120 -28.95 -6.61 -16.09
CA GLN A 120 -29.07 -6.47 -14.62
C GLN A 120 -27.81 -6.90 -13.85
N SER A 121 -26.97 -7.78 -14.41
CA SER A 121 -25.76 -8.28 -13.76
C SER A 121 -24.60 -8.42 -14.74
N HIS A 122 -23.39 -8.17 -14.24
CA HIS A 122 -22.15 -8.15 -15.00
C HIS A 122 -21.07 -8.97 -14.28
N PRO A 123 -21.10 -10.32 -14.39
CA PRO A 123 -20.18 -11.18 -13.66
C PRO A 123 -18.71 -10.94 -14.04
N ASP A 124 -18.44 -10.48 -15.26
CA ASP A 124 -17.11 -10.07 -15.72
C ASP A 124 -16.60 -8.83 -14.97
N LEU A 125 -17.47 -7.85 -14.77
CA LEU A 125 -17.17 -6.64 -14.01
C LEU A 125 -17.04 -6.92 -12.50
N GLU A 126 -17.93 -7.73 -11.95
CA GLU A 126 -17.91 -8.15 -10.54
C GLU A 126 -16.60 -8.88 -10.20
N LYS A 127 -16.17 -9.80 -11.07
CA LYS A 127 -14.86 -10.47 -10.92
C LYS A 127 -13.72 -9.48 -10.97
N LEU A 128 -13.71 -8.58 -11.95
CA LEU A 128 -12.66 -7.57 -12.10
C LEU A 128 -12.59 -6.66 -10.86
N GLN A 129 -13.73 -6.22 -10.32
CA GLN A 129 -13.77 -5.41 -9.10
C GLN A 129 -13.24 -6.18 -7.90
N LYS A 130 -13.53 -7.48 -7.79
CA LYS A 130 -12.93 -8.32 -6.76
C LYS A 130 -11.40 -8.38 -6.87
N ASP A 131 -10.87 -8.65 -8.06
CA ASP A 131 -9.42 -8.72 -8.29
C ASP A 131 -8.73 -7.37 -7.96
N VAL A 132 -9.38 -6.24 -8.27
CA VAL A 132 -8.93 -4.89 -7.92
C VAL A 132 -8.95 -4.64 -6.40
N ASN A 133 -10.01 -5.07 -5.72
CA ASN A 133 -10.13 -4.94 -4.27
C ASN A 133 -9.08 -5.80 -3.54
N ASP A 134 -8.82 -7.01 -4.03
CA ASP A 134 -7.83 -7.91 -3.45
C ASP A 134 -6.42 -7.29 -3.51
N ILE A 135 -6.01 -6.69 -4.64
CA ILE A 135 -4.70 -6.03 -4.72
C ILE A 135 -4.62 -4.73 -3.92
N THR A 136 -5.71 -3.96 -3.86
CA THR A 136 -5.78 -2.71 -3.10
C THR A 136 -5.68 -2.97 -1.61
N SER A 137 -6.41 -3.97 -1.10
CA SER A 137 -6.36 -4.36 0.31
C SER A 137 -4.99 -4.90 0.71
N ARG A 138 -4.37 -5.76 -0.11
CA ARG A 138 -2.98 -6.21 0.10
C ARG A 138 -2.00 -5.03 0.18
N SER A 139 -2.14 -4.05 -0.70
CA SER A 139 -1.28 -2.85 -0.69
C SER A 139 -1.41 -2.07 0.62
N GLN A 140 -2.64 -1.88 1.12
CA GLN A 140 -2.91 -1.21 2.40
C GLN A 140 -2.38 -1.99 3.61
N SER A 141 -2.50 -3.31 3.59
CA SER A 141 -1.94 -4.18 4.64
C SER A 141 -0.42 -4.05 4.73
N ILE A 142 0.26 -4.00 3.58
CA ILE A 142 1.72 -3.83 3.52
C ILE A 142 2.15 -2.45 4.01
N GLU A 143 1.45 -1.38 3.63
CA GLU A 143 1.70 -0.03 4.17
C GLU A 143 1.58 -0.01 5.70
N SER A 144 0.52 -0.63 6.23
CA SER A 144 0.30 -0.72 7.69
C SER A 144 1.41 -1.52 8.40
N ALA A 145 1.80 -2.66 7.83
CA ALA A 145 2.87 -3.50 8.37
C ALA A 145 4.23 -2.79 8.35
N GLN A 146 4.51 -2.03 7.28
CA GLN A 146 5.71 -1.20 7.19
C GLN A 146 5.73 -0.12 8.28
N ASP A 147 4.64 0.63 8.46
CA ASP A 147 4.56 1.70 9.47
C ASP A 147 4.84 1.18 10.88
N LEU A 148 4.26 0.01 11.19
CA LEU A 148 4.47 -0.66 12.47
C LEU A 148 5.93 -1.11 12.64
N LEU A 149 6.53 -1.65 11.58
CA LEU A 149 7.92 -2.08 11.60
C LEU A 149 8.91 -0.92 11.74
N LEU A 150 8.69 0.19 11.03
CA LEU A 150 9.47 1.43 11.18
C LEU A 150 9.38 1.96 12.62
N THR A 151 8.19 1.91 13.21
CA THR A 151 7.97 2.29 14.62
C THR A 151 8.75 1.38 15.56
N TYR A 152 8.67 0.06 15.35
CA TYR A 152 9.41 -0.93 16.13
C TYR A 152 10.92 -0.68 16.06
N GLN A 153 11.48 -0.52 14.86
CA GLN A 153 12.91 -0.26 14.69
C GLN A 153 13.37 1.06 15.31
N SER A 154 12.56 2.11 15.24
CA SER A 154 12.85 3.39 15.91
C SER A 154 12.94 3.21 17.42
N CYS A 155 12.06 2.39 18.00
CA CYS A 155 12.11 2.07 19.42
C CYS A 155 13.33 1.23 19.80
N VAL A 156 13.62 0.15 19.05
CA VAL A 156 14.82 -0.69 19.28
C VAL A 156 16.10 0.15 19.23
N ASN A 157 16.23 1.05 18.24
CA ASN A 157 17.36 1.97 18.15
C ASN A 157 17.49 2.89 19.37
N LYS A 158 16.38 3.37 19.95
CA LYS A 158 16.39 4.19 21.16
C LYS A 158 16.81 3.38 22.38
N GLU A 159 16.36 2.13 22.48
CA GLU A 159 16.74 1.23 23.55
C GLU A 159 18.23 0.87 23.51
N GLN A 160 18.75 0.52 22.33
CA GLN A 160 20.18 0.20 22.17
C GLN A 160 21.08 1.37 22.60
N LYS A 161 20.76 2.59 22.16
CA LYS A 161 21.49 3.80 22.60
C LYS A 161 21.40 4.03 24.10
N TRP A 162 20.26 3.73 24.73
CA TRP A 162 20.11 3.86 26.17
C TRP A 162 20.94 2.81 26.93
N VAL A 163 21.00 1.57 26.42
CA VAL A 163 21.84 0.50 26.99
C VAL A 163 23.31 0.91 26.94
N GLU A 164 23.82 1.34 25.78
CA GLU A 164 25.20 1.80 25.60
C GLU A 164 25.55 2.95 26.57
N GLN A 165 24.68 3.96 26.69
CA GLN A 165 24.88 5.07 27.62
C GLN A 165 24.86 4.65 29.09
N THR A 166 24.02 3.68 29.43
CA THR A 166 23.91 3.15 30.80
C THR A 166 25.12 2.30 31.15
N GLU A 167 25.59 1.47 30.23
CA GLU A 167 26.79 0.65 30.41
C GLU A 167 28.03 1.53 30.64
N VAL A 168 28.20 2.61 29.87
CA VAL A 168 29.26 3.59 30.11
C VAL A 168 29.14 4.23 31.50
N LYS A 169 27.93 4.62 31.93
CA LYS A 169 27.71 5.21 33.26
C LYS A 169 28.01 4.23 34.39
N VAL A 170 27.71 2.94 34.21
CA VAL A 170 27.98 1.89 35.20
C VAL A 170 29.47 1.58 35.27
N THR A 171 30.13 1.40 34.13
CA THR A 171 31.56 1.07 34.05
C THR A 171 32.48 2.22 34.48
N THR A 172 32.01 3.47 34.38
CA THR A 172 32.75 4.66 34.85
C THR A 172 32.50 5.01 36.31
N GLN A 173 31.71 4.22 37.06
CA GLN A 173 31.55 4.46 38.49
C GLN A 173 32.87 4.22 39.24
N PRO A 174 33.33 5.18 40.06
CA PRO A 174 34.51 4.97 40.89
C PRO A 174 34.26 3.85 41.91
N PRO A 175 35.30 3.12 42.35
CA PRO A 175 35.18 2.17 43.45
C PRO A 175 34.59 2.84 44.71
N LEU A 176 33.89 2.03 45.52
CA LEU A 176 33.29 2.49 46.76
C LEU A 176 34.36 3.12 47.65
N ALA A 177 34.14 4.38 48.02
CA ALA A 177 35.04 5.10 48.91
C ALA A 177 34.78 4.71 50.38
N ASP A 178 35.82 4.57 51.19
CA ASP A 178 35.70 4.21 52.61
C ASP A 178 35.14 5.35 53.49
N ASP A 179 35.06 6.59 52.98
CA ASP A 179 34.53 7.73 53.73
C ASP A 179 33.02 7.96 53.48
N ALA A 180 32.30 8.23 54.58
CA ALA A 180 30.85 8.37 54.58
C ALA A 180 30.31 9.57 53.78
N ALA A 181 31.13 10.61 53.56
CA ALA A 181 30.72 11.79 52.79
C ALA A 181 30.74 11.50 51.29
N THR A 182 31.76 10.79 50.82
CA THR A 182 31.89 10.35 49.43
C THR A 182 30.89 9.23 49.10
N LEU A 183 30.61 8.31 50.02
CA LEU A 183 29.54 7.31 49.90
C LEU A 183 28.16 7.94 49.67
N ARG A 184 27.80 8.97 50.46
CA ARG A 184 26.54 9.72 50.26
C ARG A 184 26.47 10.39 48.89
N ARG A 185 27.61 10.89 48.39
CA ARG A 185 27.72 11.51 47.07
C ARG A 185 27.65 10.47 45.93
N GLN A 186 28.07 9.23 46.17
CA GLN A 186 27.99 8.10 45.24
C GLN A 186 26.60 7.43 45.18
N ILE A 187 25.77 7.57 46.23
CA ILE A 187 24.41 7.01 46.29
C ILE A 187 23.44 7.75 45.34
N GLU A 188 23.56 9.07 45.20
CA GLU A 188 22.62 9.87 44.40
C GLU A 188 22.63 9.52 42.89
N PRO A 189 23.80 9.33 42.22
CA PRO A 189 23.87 8.80 40.86
C PRO A 189 23.26 7.41 40.70
N VAL A 190 23.50 6.50 41.65
CA VAL A 190 22.97 5.11 41.63
C VAL A 190 21.45 5.13 41.78
N LYS A 191 20.92 5.99 42.65
CA LYS A 191 19.48 6.16 42.84
C LYS A 191 18.78 6.69 41.58
N LYS A 192 19.42 7.65 40.88
CA LYS A 192 18.93 8.16 39.59
C LYS A 192 18.97 7.10 38.49
N LEU A 193 20.00 6.25 38.46
CA LEU A 193 20.05 5.10 37.54
C LEU A 193 18.89 4.12 37.83
N TYR A 194 18.61 3.85 39.10
CA TYR A 194 17.51 2.97 39.50
C TYR A 194 16.13 3.51 39.08
N GLN A 195 15.90 4.81 39.26
CA GLN A 195 14.67 5.47 38.78
C GLN A 195 14.55 5.46 37.25
N SER A 196 15.67 5.64 36.55
CA SER A 196 15.71 5.52 35.09
C SER A 196 15.42 4.10 34.62
N LEU A 197 15.84 3.08 35.37
CA LEU A 197 15.57 1.68 35.06
C LEU A 197 14.07 1.35 35.22
N GLU A 198 13.43 1.89 36.25
CA GLU A 198 12.00 1.72 36.50
C GLU A 198 11.15 2.34 35.39
N SER A 199 11.50 3.55 34.93
CA SER A 199 10.86 4.17 33.76
C SER A 199 11.09 3.37 32.47
N LYS A 200 12.25 2.73 32.33
CA LYS A 200 12.59 1.97 31.11
C LYS A 200 11.88 0.64 30.98
N LYS A 201 11.47 0.04 32.10
CA LYS A 201 10.62 -1.15 32.08
C LYS A 201 9.33 -0.91 31.29
N TYR A 202 8.71 0.27 31.43
CA TYR A 202 7.50 0.63 30.70
C TYR A 202 7.76 0.78 29.18
N ASP A 203 8.88 1.38 28.80
CA ASP A 203 9.27 1.51 27.39
C ASP A 203 9.46 0.13 26.74
N ILE A 204 10.16 -0.79 27.42
CA ILE A 204 10.40 -2.16 26.92
C ILE A 204 9.07 -2.93 26.77
N GLU A 205 8.14 -2.78 27.71
CA GLU A 205 6.80 -3.36 27.59
C GLU A 205 6.03 -2.79 26.37
N ALA A 206 6.19 -1.50 26.08
CA ALA A 206 5.61 -0.89 24.88
C ALA A 206 6.26 -1.41 23.59
N VAL A 207 7.59 -1.56 23.54
CA VAL A 207 8.30 -2.14 22.39
C VAL A 207 7.88 -3.58 22.14
N ASN A 208 7.79 -4.39 23.19
CA ASN A 208 7.31 -5.77 23.10
C ASN A 208 5.87 -5.84 22.58
N LYS A 209 5.01 -4.90 22.97
CA LYS A 209 3.65 -4.81 22.43
C LYS A 209 3.65 -4.46 20.94
N HIS A 210 4.50 -3.54 20.49
CA HIS A 210 4.62 -3.20 19.07
C HIS A 210 5.17 -4.37 18.25
N GLY A 211 6.19 -5.06 18.74
CA GLY A 211 6.71 -6.27 18.10
C GLY A 211 5.68 -7.40 18.06
N ALA A 212 4.93 -7.63 19.14
CA ALA A 212 3.87 -8.63 19.18
C ALA A 212 2.70 -8.31 18.23
N ASN A 213 2.37 -7.02 18.05
CA ASN A 213 1.39 -6.60 17.06
C ASN A 213 1.92 -6.83 15.64
N TYR A 214 3.19 -6.52 15.38
CA TYR A 214 3.82 -6.76 14.09
C TYR A 214 3.77 -8.24 13.72
N ILE A 215 4.25 -9.12 14.60
CA ILE A 215 4.26 -10.58 14.39
C ILE A 215 2.83 -11.12 14.15
N ARG A 216 1.81 -10.52 14.76
CA ARG A 216 0.41 -10.94 14.58
C ARG A 216 -0.17 -10.50 13.23
N GLU A 217 0.28 -9.37 12.71
CA GLU A 217 -0.18 -8.77 11.46
C GLU A 217 0.67 -9.18 10.25
N SER A 218 1.82 -9.85 10.50
CA SER A 218 2.69 -10.51 9.53
C SER A 218 2.12 -11.86 9.08
#